data_AF-A0A142VVT8-F1
#
_entry.id   AF-A0A142VVT8-F1
#
_cell.length_a   1.000
_cell.length_b   1.000
_cell.length_c   1.000
_cell.angle_alpha   90.00
_cell.angle_beta   90.00
_cell.angle_gamma   90.00
#
_symmetry.space_group_name_H-M   'P 1'
#
loop_
_entity.id
_entity.type
_entity.pdbx_description
1 polymer ?
#
loop_
_entity_poly.entity_id
_entity_poly.type
_entity_poly.pdbx_seq_one_letter_code
_entity_poly.pdbx_strand_id
1 'polypeptide(L)'
;MSSGPLDWPALVDEAIRRRKAEGHTQKSLAALAGVSLPTVNAFEQGDIKLRLEKVFNILDALGLVILPSAPGSFAAFIRAARQRWEELVAPLDPSHPSRQPLGAVTYAYEIGHGERGETLGELRNILARLPATSGWSPFWVPAKESIRPIIRDGVIECWLGNPAADRMFIDAAHSDFWQVSGDLKGYLRRGYQEDGSSNLEPGTIFDLTLPVWRTAEVFVHILNLAVALDLDPATPVRYESSYTGLEGRQLVSWAAPLRQWPLVDTQRSRTSAAKLATTTSIDELQRDFADVIHRTLVPLYDLFDGFDATPQFVGSELDEFRAAALKSGVKR
;
A
#
# COMPACT_ATOMS: atom_id res chain seq x y z
N MET A 1 -9.89 16.17 21.99
CA MET A 1 -8.91 17.14 21.47
C MET A 1 -8.50 18.01 22.63
N SER A 2 -7.21 18.11 22.95
CA SER A 2 -6.75 18.97 24.06
C SER A 2 -7.03 20.42 23.71
N SER A 3 -7.70 21.13 24.61
CA SER A 3 -8.11 22.54 24.48
C SER A 3 -6.99 23.50 24.90
N GLY A 4 -5.75 23.21 24.50
CA GLY A 4 -4.56 23.99 24.84
C GLY A 4 -3.95 24.70 23.62
N PRO A 5 -3.16 25.77 23.83
CA PRO A 5 -2.38 26.38 22.75
C PRO A 5 -1.42 25.36 22.13
N LEU A 6 -1.05 25.57 20.86
CA LEU A 6 -0.06 24.75 20.17
C LEU A 6 1.30 24.88 20.88
N ASP A 7 1.78 23.78 21.47
CA ASP A 7 3.13 23.69 22.04
C ASP A 7 4.13 23.41 20.91
N TRP A 8 4.72 24.47 20.38
CA TRP A 8 5.65 24.40 19.26
C TRP A 8 6.92 23.59 19.58
N PRO A 9 7.63 23.82 20.71
CA PRO A 9 8.73 22.96 21.12
C PRO A 9 8.34 21.48 21.20
N ALA A 10 7.22 21.14 21.84
CA ALA A 10 6.78 19.74 21.95
C ALA A 10 6.45 19.12 20.58
N LEU A 11 5.88 19.89 19.66
CA LEU A 11 5.61 19.45 18.29
C LEU A 11 6.91 19.16 17.52
N VAL A 12 7.91 20.03 17.65
CA VAL A 12 9.23 19.85 17.01
C VAL A 12 9.95 18.64 17.61
N ASP A 13 9.92 18.47 18.93
CA ASP A 13 10.51 17.32 19.61
C ASP A 13 9.85 16.00 19.14
N GLU A 14 8.53 15.98 19.04
CA GLU A 14 7.79 14.82 18.52
C GLU A 14 8.14 14.54 17.05
N ALA A 15 8.28 15.57 16.21
CA ALA A 15 8.71 15.42 14.83
C ALA A 15 10.12 14.84 14.71
N ILE A 16 11.08 15.33 15.50
CA ILE A 16 12.45 14.78 15.56
C ILE A 16 12.42 13.33 16.03
N ARG A 17 11.62 13.03 17.05
CA ARG A 17 11.46 11.66 17.59
C ARG A 17 10.95 10.71 16.51
N ARG A 18 9.87 11.09 15.80
CA ARG A 18 9.30 10.26 14.71
C ARG A 18 10.27 10.07 13.56
N ARG A 19 10.89 11.15 13.08
CA ARG A 19 11.88 11.07 12.00
C ARG A 19 12.98 10.06 12.32
N LYS A 20 13.51 10.11 13.55
CA LYS A 20 14.55 9.18 14.01
C LYS A 20 14.04 7.74 14.15
N ALA A 21 12.83 7.56 14.70
CA ALA A 21 12.21 6.25 14.84
C ALA A 21 11.93 5.59 13.46
N GLU A 22 11.60 6.40 12.46
CA GLU A 22 11.37 5.98 11.07
C GLU A 22 12.68 5.89 10.25
N GLY A 23 13.85 6.07 10.87
CA GLY A 23 15.15 5.94 10.20
C GLY A 23 15.48 7.05 9.19
N HIS A 24 14.67 8.10 9.12
CA HIS A 24 14.88 9.18 8.16
C HIS A 24 16.05 10.10 8.58
N THR A 25 16.97 10.36 7.66
CA THR A 25 17.90 11.49 7.76
C THR A 25 17.16 12.81 7.50
N GLN A 26 17.72 13.95 7.90
CA GLN A 26 17.15 15.26 7.51
C GLN A 26 17.04 15.40 5.98
N LYS A 27 17.98 14.79 5.23
CA LYS A 27 17.97 14.81 3.75
C LYS A 27 16.83 13.98 3.18
N SER A 28 16.58 12.77 3.70
CA SER A 28 15.47 11.94 3.24
C SER A 28 14.12 12.53 3.63
N LEU A 29 14.00 13.13 4.82
CA LEU A 29 12.79 13.85 5.20
C LEU A 29 12.54 15.06 4.29
N ALA A 30 13.59 15.81 3.93
CA ALA A 30 13.46 16.94 3.01
C ALA A 30 12.90 16.51 1.65
N ALA A 31 13.39 15.38 1.12
CA ALA A 31 12.87 14.79 -0.10
C ALA A 31 11.41 14.33 0.05
N LEU A 32 11.07 13.64 1.15
CA LEU A 32 9.72 13.15 1.43
C LEU A 32 8.70 14.30 1.55
N ALA A 33 9.09 15.40 2.20
CA ALA A 33 8.24 16.57 2.40
C ALA A 33 8.25 17.55 1.21
N GLY A 34 9.06 17.31 0.17
CA GLY A 34 9.18 18.27 -0.95
C GLY A 34 9.71 19.64 -0.51
N VAL A 35 10.65 19.68 0.44
CA VAL A 35 11.27 20.90 0.96
C VAL A 35 12.80 20.81 0.87
N SER A 36 13.50 21.92 1.13
CA SER A 36 14.96 21.92 1.11
C SER A 36 15.55 21.40 2.44
N LEU A 37 16.75 20.80 2.40
CA LEU A 37 17.46 20.37 3.61
C LEU A 37 17.64 21.50 4.65
N PRO A 38 18.02 22.75 4.27
CA PRO A 38 18.03 23.87 5.21
C PRO A 38 16.68 24.13 5.88
N THR A 39 15.57 23.91 5.19
CA THR A 39 14.21 24.07 5.75
C THR A 39 13.93 23.04 6.84
N VAL A 40 14.33 21.78 6.65
CA VAL A 40 14.22 20.74 7.68
C VAL A 40 15.10 21.07 8.88
N ASN A 41 16.34 21.50 8.65
CA ASN A 41 17.24 21.88 9.74
C ASN A 41 16.67 23.05 10.56
N ALA A 42 16.22 24.13 9.91
CA ALA A 42 15.60 25.26 10.58
C ALA A 42 14.35 24.84 11.39
N PHE A 43 13.54 23.92 10.87
CA PHE A 43 12.38 23.39 11.58
C PHE A 43 12.80 22.63 12.85
N GLU A 44 13.81 21.76 12.75
CA GLU A 44 14.34 21.01 13.90
C GLU A 44 15.07 21.88 14.94
N GLN A 45 15.53 23.08 14.56
CA GLN A 45 16.02 24.09 15.51
C GLN A 45 14.89 24.89 16.16
N GLY A 46 13.62 24.59 15.85
CA GLY A 46 12.46 25.28 16.38
C GLY A 46 12.21 26.65 15.76
N ASP A 47 12.74 26.94 14.57
CA ASP A 47 12.54 28.25 13.92
C ASP A 47 11.07 28.47 13.53
N ILE A 48 10.46 29.49 14.15
CA ILE A 48 9.07 29.89 13.90
C ILE A 48 8.91 30.81 12.68
N LYS A 49 10.00 31.27 12.06
CA LYS A 49 9.95 32.15 10.87
C LYS A 49 9.74 31.39 9.57
N LEU A 50 9.64 30.06 9.64
CA LEU A 50 9.37 29.23 8.49
C LEU A 50 7.99 29.53 7.90
N ARG A 51 7.88 29.41 6.57
CA ARG A 51 6.57 29.45 5.91
C ARG A 51 5.73 28.29 6.43
N LEU A 52 4.52 28.59 6.88
CA LEU A 52 3.59 27.62 7.47
C LEU A 52 3.34 26.40 6.55
N GLU A 53 3.27 26.62 5.23
CA GLU A 53 3.18 25.56 4.22
C GLU A 53 4.33 24.53 4.36
N LYS A 54 5.57 25.00 4.56
CA LYS A 54 6.75 24.12 4.65
C LYS A 54 6.78 23.35 5.96
N VAL A 55 6.33 23.98 7.06
CA VAL A 55 6.12 23.32 8.35
C VAL A 55 5.10 22.19 8.19
N PHE A 56 3.97 22.49 7.54
CA PHE A 56 2.93 21.51 7.30
C PHE A 56 3.39 20.35 6.43
N ASN A 57 4.14 20.60 5.35
CA ASN A 57 4.70 19.53 4.53
C ASN A 57 5.63 18.58 5.33
N ILE A 58 6.46 19.13 6.23
CA ILE A 58 7.34 18.33 7.10
C ILE A 58 6.51 17.48 8.07
N LEU A 59 5.50 18.07 8.70
CA LEU A 59 4.63 17.37 9.64
C LEU A 59 3.78 16.29 8.94
N ASP A 60 3.30 16.55 7.72
CA ASP A 60 2.50 15.60 6.92
C ASP A 60 3.35 14.39 6.51
N ALA A 61 4.60 14.64 6.09
CA ALA A 61 5.57 13.60 5.79
C ALA A 61 5.81 12.64 6.97
N LEU A 62 5.81 13.17 8.21
CA LEU A 62 5.94 12.40 9.46
C LEU A 62 4.59 11.89 10.03
N GLY A 63 3.49 12.10 9.31
CA GLY A 63 2.14 11.72 9.73
C GLY A 63 1.68 12.38 11.03
N LEU A 64 2.15 13.61 11.31
CA LEU A 64 1.82 14.40 12.49
C LEU A 64 0.68 15.38 12.27
N VAL A 65 0.36 15.69 11.02
CA VAL A 65 -0.80 16.48 10.63
C VAL A 65 -1.50 15.81 9.46
N ILE A 66 -2.78 16.11 9.32
CA ILE A 66 -3.56 15.76 8.13
C ILE A 66 -3.84 17.07 7.42
N LEU A 67 -3.14 17.32 6.31
CA LEU A 67 -3.37 18.52 5.54
C LEU A 67 -4.60 18.36 4.63
N PRO A 68 -5.36 19.44 4.40
CA PRO A 68 -6.28 19.47 3.28
C PRO A 68 -5.44 19.37 2.01
N SER A 69 -5.49 18.23 1.31
CA SER A 69 -4.96 18.17 -0.04
C SER A 69 -5.91 18.83 -1.01
N ALA A 70 -5.36 19.31 -2.13
CA ALA A 70 -6.17 19.78 -3.25
C ALA A 70 -7.28 18.75 -3.55
N PRO A 71 -8.54 19.18 -3.68
CA PRO A 71 -9.62 18.30 -4.11
C PRO A 71 -9.23 17.54 -5.37
N GLY A 72 -9.48 16.23 -5.39
CA GLY A 72 -9.12 15.36 -6.51
C GLY A 72 -7.65 14.92 -6.57
N SER A 73 -6.78 15.34 -5.64
CA SER A 73 -5.39 14.85 -5.61
C SER A 73 -5.31 13.37 -5.21
N PHE A 74 -4.21 12.71 -5.59
CA PHE A 74 -3.93 11.34 -5.19
C PHE A 74 -3.96 11.13 -3.67
N ALA A 75 -3.33 12.03 -2.90
CA ALA A 75 -3.37 11.98 -1.44
C ALA A 75 -4.79 12.20 -0.86
N ALA A 76 -5.61 13.07 -1.48
CA ALA A 76 -7.01 13.24 -1.10
C ALA A 76 -7.82 11.95 -1.32
N PHE A 77 -7.61 11.30 -2.46
CA PHE A 77 -8.24 10.03 -2.79
C PHE A 77 -7.88 8.92 -1.79
N ILE A 78 -6.58 8.75 -1.47
CA ILE A 78 -6.13 7.76 -0.48
C ILE A 78 -6.78 8.00 0.89
N ARG A 79 -6.84 9.27 1.34
CA ARG A 79 -7.48 9.61 2.61
C ARG A 79 -8.98 9.32 2.61
N ALA A 80 -9.68 9.70 1.53
CA ALA A 80 -11.11 9.43 1.40
C ALA A 80 -11.41 7.92 1.40
N ALA A 81 -10.61 7.12 0.68
CA ALA A 81 -10.73 5.67 0.66
C ALA A 81 -10.50 5.06 2.05
N ARG A 82 -9.49 5.54 2.78
CA ARG A 82 -9.22 5.10 4.16
C ARG A 82 -10.37 5.45 5.10
N GLN A 83 -10.83 6.70 5.09
CA GLN A 83 -11.96 7.13 5.92
C GLN A 83 -13.20 6.28 5.62
N ARG A 84 -13.45 6.01 4.34
CA ARG A 84 -14.56 5.17 3.91
C ARG A 84 -14.46 3.73 4.45
N TRP A 85 -13.27 3.14 4.43
CA TRP A 85 -13.04 1.84 5.07
C TRP A 85 -13.29 1.90 6.59
N GLU A 86 -12.80 2.94 7.28
CA GLU A 86 -13.02 3.15 8.71
C GLU A 86 -14.52 3.23 9.05
N GLU A 87 -15.32 3.94 8.24
CA GLU A 87 -16.78 4.00 8.37
C GLU A 87 -17.44 2.62 8.20
N LEU A 88 -16.98 1.82 7.23
CA LEU A 88 -17.52 0.49 6.96
C LEU A 88 -17.24 -0.50 8.10
N VAL A 89 -16.09 -0.38 8.75
CA VAL A 89 -15.68 -1.31 9.81
C VAL A 89 -16.01 -0.82 11.23
N ALA A 90 -16.33 0.46 11.40
CA ALA A 90 -16.74 1.05 12.68
C ALA A 90 -17.87 0.28 13.42
N PRO A 91 -18.93 -0.22 12.76
CA PRO A 91 -19.98 -0.98 13.44
C PRO A 91 -19.60 -2.43 13.79
N LEU A 92 -18.45 -2.92 13.33
CA LEU A 92 -18.01 -4.29 13.57
C LEU A 92 -17.34 -4.42 14.95
N ASP A 93 -17.46 -5.61 15.55
CA ASP A 93 -16.72 -5.96 16.77
C ASP A 93 -15.22 -5.66 16.62
N PRO A 94 -14.53 -5.07 17.63
CA PRO A 94 -13.10 -4.74 17.56
C PRO A 94 -12.17 -5.89 17.13
N SER A 95 -12.52 -7.13 17.46
CA SER A 95 -11.76 -8.34 17.09
C SER A 95 -12.15 -8.91 15.73
N HIS A 96 -13.17 -8.35 15.07
CA HIS A 96 -13.68 -8.89 13.82
C HIS A 96 -12.60 -8.89 12.72
N PRO A 97 -12.33 -10.01 12.01
CA PRO A 97 -11.20 -10.11 11.07
C PRO A 97 -11.21 -9.06 9.96
N SER A 98 -12.39 -8.61 9.52
CA SER A 98 -12.51 -7.56 8.49
C SER A 98 -12.07 -6.17 8.96
N ARG A 99 -11.84 -5.97 10.26
CA ARG A 99 -11.13 -4.79 10.81
C ARG A 99 -9.61 -4.89 10.67
N GLN A 100 -9.09 -6.08 10.34
CA GLN A 100 -7.66 -6.37 10.19
C GLN A 100 -6.86 -5.91 11.43
N PRO A 101 -7.23 -6.38 12.64
CA PRO A 101 -6.74 -5.81 13.91
C PRO A 101 -5.24 -6.02 14.15
N LEU A 102 -4.64 -7.02 13.49
CA LEU A 102 -3.22 -7.36 13.65
C LEU A 102 -2.31 -6.66 12.64
N GLY A 103 -2.88 -5.91 11.70
CA GLY A 103 -2.13 -5.25 10.66
C GLY A 103 -2.71 -5.52 9.27
N ALA A 104 -2.28 -4.67 8.35
CA ALA A 104 -2.70 -4.69 6.97
C ALA A 104 -1.69 -3.99 6.10
N VAL A 105 -1.76 -4.30 4.81
CA VAL A 105 -1.12 -3.54 3.74
C VAL A 105 -2.18 -2.76 2.96
N THR A 106 -1.83 -1.54 2.59
CA THR A 106 -2.56 -0.77 1.59
C THR A 106 -1.71 -0.59 0.35
N TYR A 107 -2.32 -0.72 -0.82
CA TYR A 107 -1.74 -0.43 -2.13
C TYR A 107 -2.54 0.69 -2.76
N ALA A 108 -1.87 1.72 -3.25
CA ALA A 108 -2.50 2.82 -3.96
C ALA A 108 -1.69 3.19 -5.20
N TYR A 109 -2.39 3.57 -6.26
CA TYR A 109 -1.74 4.08 -7.46
C TYR A 109 -2.55 5.20 -8.11
N GLU A 110 -1.85 6.04 -8.88
CA GLU A 110 -2.42 7.01 -9.81
C GLU A 110 -1.71 6.81 -11.16
N ILE A 111 -2.48 6.51 -12.21
CA ILE A 111 -1.97 6.55 -13.58
C ILE A 111 -2.23 7.97 -14.08
N GLY A 112 -1.18 8.76 -14.30
CA GLY A 112 -1.23 10.19 -14.61
C GLY A 112 -1.66 10.47 -16.05
N HIS A 113 -2.87 10.03 -16.38
CA HIS A 113 -3.53 10.26 -17.64
C HIS A 113 -4.51 11.45 -17.52
N GLY A 114 -4.79 12.11 -18.63
CA GLY A 114 -5.73 13.24 -18.67
C GLY A 114 -7.19 12.80 -18.49
N GLU A 115 -8.13 13.72 -18.69
CA GLU A 115 -9.57 13.40 -18.67
C GLU A 115 -9.92 12.31 -19.69
N ARG A 116 -10.73 11.33 -19.27
CA ARG A 116 -11.19 10.21 -20.10
C ARG A 116 -12.67 10.26 -20.42
N GLY A 117 -13.04 9.56 -21.48
CA GLY A 117 -14.42 9.45 -21.96
C GLY A 117 -15.21 8.28 -21.37
N GLU A 118 -14.54 7.28 -20.77
CA GLU A 118 -15.20 6.10 -20.23
C GLU A 118 -16.00 6.42 -18.98
N THR A 119 -17.23 5.92 -18.96
CA THR A 119 -18.07 5.91 -17.77
C THR A 119 -17.52 4.94 -16.71
N LEU A 120 -17.87 5.15 -15.45
CA LEU A 120 -17.52 4.21 -14.37
C LEU A 120 -18.10 2.79 -14.61
N GLY A 121 -19.22 2.68 -15.33
CA GLY A 121 -19.80 1.40 -15.72
C GLY A 121 -18.91 0.65 -16.71
N GLU A 122 -18.38 1.35 -17.71
CA GLU A 122 -17.43 0.78 -18.69
C GLU A 122 -16.11 0.42 -17.99
N LEU A 123 -15.57 1.31 -17.16
CA LEU A 123 -14.34 1.02 -16.40
C LEU A 123 -14.49 -0.22 -15.51
N ARG A 124 -15.64 -0.39 -14.82
CA ARG A 124 -15.92 -1.60 -14.04
C ARG A 124 -15.93 -2.85 -14.91
N ASN A 125 -16.49 -2.79 -16.12
CA ASN A 125 -16.51 -3.91 -17.05
C ASN A 125 -15.10 -4.26 -17.55
N ILE A 126 -14.23 -3.25 -17.72
CA ILE A 126 -12.82 -3.43 -18.08
C ILE A 126 -12.09 -4.13 -16.94
N LEU A 127 -12.21 -3.62 -15.71
CA LEU A 127 -11.62 -4.24 -14.50
C LEU A 127 -12.03 -5.71 -14.36
N ALA A 128 -13.30 -6.04 -14.63
CA ALA A 128 -13.81 -7.41 -14.54
C ALA A 128 -13.21 -8.40 -15.56
N ARG A 129 -12.62 -7.89 -16.65
CA ARG A 129 -12.04 -8.70 -17.73
C ARG A 129 -10.51 -8.79 -17.65
N LEU A 130 -9.87 -8.07 -16.73
CA LEU A 130 -8.43 -8.12 -16.60
C LEU A 130 -7.96 -9.55 -16.24
N PRO A 131 -6.82 -10.01 -16.78
CA PRO A 131 -6.25 -11.31 -16.44
C PRO A 131 -6.00 -11.44 -14.94
N ALA A 132 -6.40 -12.58 -14.37
CA ALA A 132 -6.08 -12.91 -12.98
C ALA A 132 -4.60 -13.29 -12.85
N THR A 133 -3.96 -12.79 -11.81
CA THR A 133 -2.57 -13.08 -11.42
C THR A 133 -2.47 -14.22 -10.40
N SER A 134 -3.53 -14.46 -9.63
CA SER A 134 -3.62 -15.52 -8.61
C SER A 134 -5.08 -15.87 -8.31
N GLY A 135 -5.30 -16.78 -7.36
CA GLY A 135 -6.64 -17.08 -6.84
C GLY A 135 -7.31 -15.92 -6.10
N TRP A 136 -6.56 -14.88 -5.70
CA TRP A 136 -7.07 -13.71 -4.99
C TRP A 136 -6.35 -12.43 -5.45
N SER A 137 -6.46 -12.13 -6.74
CA SER A 137 -5.82 -10.97 -7.38
C SER A 137 -6.22 -9.63 -6.75
N PRO A 138 -5.32 -8.63 -6.77
CA PRO A 138 -5.68 -7.28 -6.36
C PRO A 138 -6.78 -6.73 -7.27
N PHE A 139 -7.67 -5.90 -6.73
CA PHE A 139 -8.80 -5.30 -7.45
C PHE A 139 -9.73 -6.33 -8.14
N TRP A 140 -9.82 -7.56 -7.62
CA TRP A 140 -10.73 -8.56 -8.15
C TRP A 140 -12.18 -8.07 -8.11
N VAL A 141 -12.86 -8.22 -9.25
CA VAL A 141 -14.27 -7.86 -9.45
C VAL A 141 -15.15 -9.11 -9.34
N PRO A 142 -15.78 -9.36 -8.17
CA PRO A 142 -16.72 -10.47 -8.04
C PRO A 142 -18.00 -10.21 -8.83
N ALA A 143 -18.53 -11.27 -9.45
CA ALA A 143 -19.81 -11.24 -10.17
C ALA A 143 -21.03 -11.48 -9.27
N LYS A 144 -20.83 -12.07 -8.08
CA LYS A 144 -21.92 -12.43 -7.16
C LYS A 144 -22.57 -11.18 -6.58
N GLU A 145 -23.89 -11.10 -6.67
CA GLU A 145 -24.70 -9.92 -6.31
C GLU A 145 -24.42 -9.40 -4.88
N SER A 146 -24.24 -10.28 -3.90
CA SER A 146 -24.02 -9.90 -2.49
C SER A 146 -22.68 -9.19 -2.23
N ILE A 147 -21.71 -9.33 -3.13
CA ILE A 147 -20.34 -8.83 -2.96
C ILE A 147 -19.84 -8.04 -4.18
N ARG A 148 -20.66 -7.86 -5.22
CA ARG A 148 -20.26 -7.16 -6.45
C ARG A 148 -19.91 -5.69 -6.19
N PRO A 149 -18.96 -5.10 -6.93
CA PRO A 149 -18.65 -3.69 -6.77
C PRO A 149 -19.82 -2.77 -7.15
N ILE A 150 -19.99 -1.71 -6.38
CA ILE A 150 -21.00 -0.67 -6.58
C ILE A 150 -20.35 0.61 -7.11
N ILE A 151 -21.12 1.42 -7.84
CA ILE A 151 -20.69 2.76 -8.24
C ILE A 151 -21.30 3.75 -7.26
N ARG A 152 -20.45 4.56 -6.61
CA ARG A 152 -20.87 5.52 -5.59
C ARG A 152 -19.88 6.69 -5.57
N ASP A 153 -20.39 7.91 -5.41
CA ASP A 153 -19.57 9.12 -5.17
C ASP A 153 -18.38 9.29 -6.15
N GLY A 154 -18.60 8.94 -7.43
CA GLY A 154 -17.58 9.06 -8.48
C GLY A 154 -16.51 7.95 -8.51
N VAL A 155 -16.67 6.90 -7.70
CA VAL A 155 -15.76 5.75 -7.64
C VAL A 155 -16.50 4.42 -7.83
N ILE A 156 -15.76 3.39 -8.23
CA ILE A 156 -16.15 1.99 -8.13
C ILE A 156 -15.63 1.49 -6.79
N GLU A 157 -16.50 1.03 -5.90
CA GLU A 157 -16.17 0.54 -4.56
C GLU A 157 -16.50 -0.95 -4.43
N CYS A 158 -15.59 -1.71 -3.82
CA CYS A 158 -15.83 -3.09 -3.44
C CYS A 158 -15.39 -3.33 -1.99
N TRP A 159 -16.25 -3.97 -1.22
CA TRP A 159 -15.98 -4.32 0.17
C TRP A 159 -16.34 -5.79 0.42
N LEU A 160 -15.30 -6.64 0.49
CA LEU A 160 -15.43 -8.08 0.75
C LEU A 160 -15.45 -8.40 2.25
N GLY A 161 -15.26 -7.39 3.09
CA GLY A 161 -15.34 -7.46 4.54
C GLY A 161 -16.76 -7.44 5.14
N ASN A 162 -17.81 -7.39 4.31
CA ASN A 162 -19.18 -7.26 4.78
C ASN A 162 -19.67 -8.56 5.46
N PRO A 163 -19.96 -8.56 6.78
CA PRO A 163 -20.42 -9.76 7.49
C PRO A 163 -21.84 -10.20 7.07
N ALA A 164 -22.65 -9.30 6.51
CA ALA A 164 -23.99 -9.61 6.03
C ALA A 164 -24.00 -10.19 4.60
N ALA A 165 -22.87 -10.15 3.90
CA ALA A 165 -22.76 -10.70 2.55
C ALA A 165 -22.49 -12.21 2.60
N ASP A 166 -23.12 -12.94 1.69
CA ASP A 166 -22.84 -14.36 1.49
C ASP A 166 -21.46 -14.54 0.84
N ARG A 167 -20.45 -14.83 1.67
CA ARG A 167 -19.02 -14.91 1.33
C ARG A 167 -18.38 -16.22 1.80
N MET A 168 -17.46 -16.75 1.02
CA MET A 168 -16.77 -18.01 1.31
C MET A 168 -15.68 -17.88 2.38
N PHE A 169 -14.95 -16.77 2.36
CA PHE A 169 -13.85 -16.49 3.29
C PHE A 169 -14.24 -15.35 4.23
N ILE A 170 -13.86 -15.48 5.50
CA ILE A 170 -14.21 -14.54 6.57
C ILE A 170 -12.98 -14.01 7.32
N ASP A 171 -11.78 -14.43 6.94
CA ASP A 171 -10.51 -13.99 7.54
C ASP A 171 -10.08 -12.60 7.04
N ALA A 172 -9.01 -12.07 7.64
CA ALA A 172 -8.49 -10.74 7.34
C ALA A 172 -7.91 -10.61 5.93
N ALA A 173 -7.32 -11.68 5.39
CA ALA A 173 -6.62 -11.69 4.10
C ALA A 173 -7.57 -11.68 2.90
N HIS A 174 -8.80 -12.15 3.10
CA HIS A 174 -9.87 -12.12 2.10
C HIS A 174 -10.91 -11.01 2.35
N SER A 175 -10.75 -10.22 3.40
CA SER A 175 -11.61 -9.08 3.72
C SER A 175 -11.12 -7.80 3.04
N ASP A 176 -10.93 -7.84 1.72
CA ASP A 176 -10.44 -6.70 0.95
C ASP A 176 -11.45 -5.54 0.96
N PHE A 177 -10.90 -4.33 0.95
CA PHE A 177 -11.62 -3.13 0.54
C PHE A 177 -10.82 -2.46 -0.56
N TRP A 178 -11.47 -2.16 -1.68
CA TRP A 178 -10.83 -1.43 -2.77
C TRP A 178 -11.76 -0.42 -3.43
N GLN A 179 -11.14 0.63 -3.97
CA GLN A 179 -11.79 1.64 -4.78
C GLN A 179 -10.98 1.93 -6.04
N VAL A 180 -11.67 2.24 -7.14
CA VAL A 180 -11.09 2.77 -8.38
C VAL A 180 -11.90 3.96 -8.85
N SER A 181 -11.26 5.11 -9.08
CA SER A 181 -11.90 6.32 -9.60
C SER A 181 -11.89 6.38 -11.13
N GLY A 182 -12.72 7.26 -11.70
CA GLY A 182 -12.74 7.50 -13.15
C GLY A 182 -11.44 8.10 -13.70
N ASP A 183 -10.70 8.82 -12.85
CA ASP A 183 -9.35 9.34 -13.14
C ASP A 183 -8.23 8.37 -12.69
N LEU A 184 -8.50 7.06 -12.80
CA LEU A 184 -7.55 5.94 -12.66
C LEU A 184 -6.65 6.02 -11.42
N LYS A 185 -7.24 6.44 -10.30
CA LYS A 185 -6.66 6.23 -8.98
C LYS A 185 -7.23 4.94 -8.41
N GLY A 186 -6.35 4.05 -7.95
CA GLY A 186 -6.70 2.80 -7.29
C GLY A 186 -6.29 2.83 -5.82
N TYR A 187 -7.11 2.28 -4.94
CA TYR A 187 -6.79 2.00 -3.54
C TYR A 187 -7.25 0.59 -3.20
N LEU A 188 -6.40 -0.20 -2.55
CA LEU A 188 -6.70 -1.53 -2.03
C LEU A 188 -6.15 -1.62 -0.61
N ARG A 189 -6.93 -2.17 0.31
CA ARG A 189 -6.52 -2.54 1.67
C ARG A 189 -6.78 -4.02 1.88
N ARG A 190 -5.78 -4.74 2.39
CA ARG A 190 -5.80 -6.20 2.60
C ARG A 190 -5.08 -6.57 3.91
N GLY A 191 -5.66 -7.48 4.68
CA GLY A 191 -5.01 -8.06 5.86
C GLY A 191 -3.91 -9.06 5.46
N TYR A 192 -2.98 -9.32 6.36
CA TYR A 192 -1.89 -10.27 6.08
C TYR A 192 -2.40 -11.71 5.95
N GLN A 193 -1.83 -12.47 5.01
CA GLN A 193 -2.27 -13.83 4.72
C GLN A 193 -1.88 -14.80 5.83
N GLU A 194 -0.69 -14.59 6.39
CA GLU A 194 -0.14 -15.29 7.55
C GLU A 194 -1.04 -15.19 8.80
N ASP A 195 -1.80 -14.10 8.96
CA ASP A 195 -2.70 -13.90 10.11
C ASP A 195 -4.03 -14.67 9.98
N GLY A 196 -4.37 -15.12 8.78
CA GLY A 196 -5.56 -15.93 8.50
C GLY A 196 -5.29 -17.45 8.52
N SER A 197 -4.02 -17.86 8.65
CA SER A 197 -3.66 -19.27 8.56
C SER A 197 -3.88 -20.02 9.88
N SER A 198 -4.43 -21.24 9.81
CA SER A 198 -4.69 -22.05 11.00
C SER A 198 -3.46 -22.69 11.63
N ASN A 199 -2.31 -22.67 10.94
CA ASN A 199 -1.06 -23.31 11.38
C ASN A 199 -0.01 -22.32 11.91
N LEU A 200 -0.37 -21.04 12.06
CA LEU A 200 0.51 -20.00 12.55
C LEU A 200 -0.19 -19.24 13.68
N GLU A 201 0.61 -18.69 14.60
CA GLU A 201 0.11 -17.74 15.57
C GLU A 201 -0.06 -16.36 14.88
N PRO A 202 -1.28 -15.81 14.78
CA PRO A 202 -1.51 -14.54 14.11
C PRO A 202 -0.71 -13.40 14.73
N GLY A 203 -0.20 -12.47 13.92
CA GLY A 203 0.54 -11.30 14.41
C GLY A 203 2.01 -11.55 14.74
N THR A 204 2.53 -12.78 14.56
CA THR A 204 3.89 -13.14 14.99
C THR A 204 4.92 -13.14 13.87
N ILE A 205 4.49 -13.39 12.64
CA ILE A 205 5.38 -13.48 11.47
C ILE A 205 5.02 -12.44 10.41
N PHE A 206 5.98 -12.15 9.53
CA PHE A 206 5.79 -11.45 8.28
C PHE A 206 6.42 -12.29 7.18
N ASP A 207 5.65 -12.65 6.15
CA ASP A 207 6.17 -13.52 5.11
C ASP A 207 7.22 -12.81 4.23
N LEU A 208 8.31 -13.50 3.94
CA LEU A 208 9.42 -13.00 3.13
C LEU A 208 9.02 -12.80 1.66
N THR A 209 8.21 -13.70 1.09
CA THR A 209 7.89 -13.76 -0.35
C THR A 209 6.69 -12.88 -0.71
N LEU A 210 5.65 -12.86 0.13
CA LEU A 210 4.39 -12.21 -0.19
C LEU A 210 4.52 -10.71 -0.56
N PRO A 211 5.33 -9.87 0.11
CA PRO A 211 5.48 -8.46 -0.30
C PRO A 211 5.95 -8.28 -1.74
N VAL A 212 6.89 -9.13 -2.21
CA VAL A 212 7.36 -9.14 -3.61
C VAL A 212 6.20 -9.50 -4.54
N TRP A 213 5.52 -10.61 -4.26
CA TRP A 213 4.46 -11.11 -5.12
C TRP A 213 3.27 -10.16 -5.18
N ARG A 214 2.81 -9.63 -4.04
CA ARG A 214 1.67 -8.70 -4.01
C ARG A 214 1.97 -7.38 -4.70
N THR A 215 3.19 -6.85 -4.56
CA THR A 215 3.61 -5.66 -5.31
C THR A 215 3.66 -5.95 -6.81
N ALA A 216 4.18 -7.12 -7.21
CA ALA A 216 4.19 -7.56 -8.60
C ALA A 216 2.76 -7.68 -9.17
N GLU A 217 1.82 -8.24 -8.42
CA GLU A 217 0.43 -8.33 -8.84
C GLU A 217 -0.22 -6.97 -9.07
N VAL A 218 0.05 -5.98 -8.21
CA VAL A 218 -0.49 -4.61 -8.39
C VAL A 218 0.10 -3.95 -9.62
N PHE A 219 1.40 -4.12 -9.89
CA PHE A 219 2.01 -3.60 -11.12
C PHE A 219 1.51 -4.32 -12.38
N VAL A 220 1.32 -5.64 -12.33
CA VAL A 220 0.69 -6.39 -13.44
C VAL A 220 -0.75 -5.92 -13.67
N HIS A 221 -1.51 -5.65 -12.60
CA HIS A 221 -2.84 -5.03 -12.69
C HIS A 221 -2.78 -3.67 -13.40
N ILE A 222 -1.85 -2.79 -13.03
CA ILE A 222 -1.66 -1.49 -13.67
C ILE A 222 -1.30 -1.65 -15.16
N LEU A 223 -0.40 -2.58 -15.50
CA LEU A 223 -0.01 -2.85 -16.89
C LEU A 223 -1.19 -3.39 -17.72
N ASN A 224 -1.95 -4.35 -17.18
CA ASN A 224 -3.12 -4.90 -17.86
C ASN A 224 -4.21 -3.84 -18.04
N LEU A 225 -4.41 -2.99 -17.04
CA LEU A 225 -5.34 -1.86 -17.11
C LEU A 225 -4.85 -0.86 -18.18
N ALA A 226 -3.58 -0.49 -18.20
CA ALA A 226 -3.02 0.40 -19.20
C ALA A 226 -3.21 -0.12 -20.64
N VAL A 227 -2.96 -1.42 -20.86
CA VAL A 227 -3.20 -2.06 -22.17
C VAL A 227 -4.68 -2.05 -22.54
N ALA A 228 -5.57 -2.39 -21.60
CA ALA A 228 -7.01 -2.43 -21.85
C ALA A 228 -7.61 -1.05 -22.16
N LEU A 229 -6.91 0.02 -21.78
CA LEU A 229 -7.30 1.40 -21.96
C LEU A 229 -6.49 2.13 -23.04
N ASP A 230 -5.60 1.42 -23.74
CA ASP A 230 -4.72 1.96 -24.80
C ASP A 230 -3.94 3.20 -24.34
N LEU A 231 -3.34 3.14 -23.15
CA LEU A 231 -2.59 4.26 -22.59
C LEU A 231 -1.19 4.37 -23.21
N ASP A 232 -0.70 5.60 -23.37
CA ASP A 232 0.66 5.89 -23.84
C ASP A 232 1.69 5.24 -22.89
N PRO A 233 2.66 4.45 -23.39
CA PRO A 233 3.73 3.87 -22.58
C PRO A 233 4.52 4.90 -21.74
N ALA A 234 4.59 6.16 -22.17
CA ALA A 234 5.23 7.24 -21.41
C ALA A 234 4.39 7.76 -20.22
N THR A 235 3.13 7.32 -20.07
CA THR A 235 2.23 7.79 -19.01
C THR A 235 2.84 7.49 -17.63
N PRO A 236 2.96 8.51 -16.76
CA PRO A 236 3.54 8.34 -15.44
C PRO A 236 2.60 7.54 -14.52
N VAL A 237 3.19 6.75 -13.65
CA VAL A 237 2.50 5.99 -12.59
C VAL A 237 3.09 6.41 -11.25
N ARG A 238 2.24 6.89 -10.35
CA ARG A 238 2.58 7.04 -8.93
C ARG A 238 2.05 5.83 -8.19
N TYR A 239 2.86 5.30 -7.28
CA TYR A 239 2.50 4.17 -6.45
C TYR A 239 2.88 4.45 -5.00
N GLU A 240 1.99 4.10 -4.08
CA GLU A 240 2.20 4.15 -2.65
C GLU A 240 1.74 2.84 -2.02
N SER A 241 2.49 2.35 -1.03
CA SER A 241 2.01 1.29 -0.16
C SER A 241 2.31 1.61 1.31
N SER A 242 1.45 1.12 2.20
CA SER A 242 1.63 1.30 3.63
C SER A 242 1.36 0.00 4.35
N TYR A 243 2.34 -0.43 5.14
CA TYR A 243 2.28 -1.61 5.97
C TYR A 243 2.07 -1.18 7.41
N THR A 244 1.21 -1.88 8.13
CA THR A 244 0.87 -1.60 9.54
C THR A 244 0.86 -2.89 10.35
N GLY A 245 1.01 -2.79 11.67
CA GLY A 245 1.07 -3.96 12.56
C GLY A 245 2.35 -4.78 12.39
N LEU A 246 3.46 -4.14 12.01
CA LEU A 246 4.74 -4.82 11.79
C LEU A 246 5.50 -5.12 13.10
N GLU A 247 5.25 -4.35 14.16
CA GLU A 247 6.07 -4.39 15.37
C GLU A 247 6.07 -5.77 16.00
N GLY A 248 7.26 -6.29 16.25
CA GLY A 248 7.44 -7.62 16.83
C GLY A 248 7.32 -8.77 15.84
N ARG A 249 6.90 -8.56 14.58
CA ARG A 249 6.85 -9.64 13.58
C ARG A 249 8.25 -10.09 13.17
N GLN A 250 8.42 -11.40 13.03
CA GLN A 250 9.64 -12.02 12.51
C GLN A 250 9.51 -12.34 11.01
N LEU A 251 10.55 -12.04 10.24
CA LEU A 251 10.62 -12.38 8.83
C LEU A 251 10.79 -13.90 8.67
N VAL A 252 9.91 -14.56 7.92
CA VAL A 252 9.95 -16.01 7.68
C VAL A 252 9.59 -16.37 6.25
N SER A 253 10.12 -17.48 5.73
CA SER A 253 9.69 -18.06 4.45
C SER A 253 8.58 -19.09 4.71
N TRP A 254 7.32 -18.65 4.65
CA TRP A 254 6.16 -19.50 4.95
C TRP A 254 5.32 -19.82 3.70
N ALA A 255 5.02 -18.81 2.88
CA ALA A 255 4.20 -18.97 1.68
C ALA A 255 4.90 -19.82 0.62
N ALA A 256 6.23 -19.85 0.62
CA ALA A 256 7.07 -20.62 -0.27
C ALA A 256 8.16 -21.39 0.51
N PRO A 257 7.79 -22.36 1.37
CA PRO A 257 8.69 -22.91 2.40
C PRO A 257 9.83 -23.79 1.83
N LEU A 258 9.68 -24.27 0.59
CA LEU A 258 10.76 -24.95 -0.13
C LEU A 258 11.86 -23.99 -0.60
N ARG A 259 11.62 -22.68 -0.53
CA ARG A 259 12.59 -21.64 -0.83
C ARG A 259 13.36 -21.32 0.44
N GLN A 260 14.48 -22.01 0.59
CA GLN A 260 15.40 -21.84 1.70
C GLN A 260 16.25 -20.59 1.46
N TRP A 261 15.66 -19.42 1.67
CA TRP A 261 16.44 -18.21 1.85
C TRP A 261 17.14 -18.28 3.22
N PRO A 262 18.45 -17.97 3.30
CA PRO A 262 19.16 -17.97 4.57
C PRO A 262 18.63 -16.81 5.43
N LEU A 263 17.67 -17.12 6.29
CA LEU A 263 17.16 -16.21 7.31
C LEU A 263 17.94 -16.44 8.60
N VAL A 264 18.33 -15.34 9.25
CA VAL A 264 18.87 -15.40 10.61
C VAL A 264 17.70 -15.28 11.56
N ASP A 265 17.66 -16.10 12.63
CA ASP A 265 16.57 -16.15 13.63
C ASP A 265 16.29 -14.81 14.36
N THR A 266 17.03 -13.76 14.04
CA THR A 266 16.92 -12.43 14.64
C THR A 266 16.11 -11.43 13.83
N GLN A 267 15.77 -11.67 12.55
CA GLN A 267 15.19 -10.64 11.67
C GLN A 267 13.77 -10.24 12.07
N ARG A 268 13.66 -9.25 12.96
CA ARG A 268 12.40 -8.81 13.56
C ARG A 268 12.17 -7.32 13.34
N SER A 269 10.93 -6.94 13.04
CA SER A 269 10.61 -5.53 12.95
C SER A 269 10.49 -4.89 14.33
N ARG A 270 11.14 -3.73 14.50
CA ARG A 270 11.03 -2.88 15.70
C ARG A 270 10.17 -1.63 15.49
N THR A 271 9.52 -1.53 14.34
CA THR A 271 8.58 -0.46 14.01
C THR A 271 7.21 -1.05 13.75
N SER A 272 6.16 -0.29 14.02
CA SER A 272 4.78 -0.73 13.80
C SER A 272 4.29 -0.50 12.38
N ALA A 273 4.99 0.31 11.57
CA ALA A 273 4.54 0.66 10.22
C ALA A 273 5.69 0.98 9.25
N ALA A 274 5.39 0.86 7.97
CA ALA A 274 6.23 1.29 6.86
C ALA A 274 5.38 2.04 5.83
N LYS A 275 5.94 3.05 5.18
CA LYS A 275 5.37 3.70 4.00
C LYS A 275 6.39 3.64 2.88
N LEU A 276 5.96 3.16 1.72
CA LEU A 276 6.78 3.01 0.53
C LEU A 276 6.12 3.82 -0.59
N ALA A 277 6.93 4.51 -1.38
CA ALA A 277 6.44 5.26 -2.53
C ALA A 277 7.43 5.13 -3.68
N THR A 278 6.91 5.04 -4.90
CA THR A 278 7.72 5.11 -6.11
C THR A 278 6.97 5.87 -7.20
N THR A 279 7.72 6.51 -8.09
CA THR A 279 7.20 7.07 -9.34
C THR A 279 7.91 6.38 -10.49
N THR A 280 7.14 5.99 -11.50
CA THR A 280 7.59 5.22 -12.66
C THR A 280 6.74 5.59 -13.88
N SER A 281 6.86 4.86 -14.98
CA SER A 281 5.97 4.92 -16.15
C SER A 281 5.52 3.53 -16.57
N ILE A 282 4.54 3.43 -17.46
CA ILE A 282 4.13 2.14 -18.04
C ILE A 282 5.32 1.47 -18.74
N ASP A 283 6.10 2.21 -19.51
CA ASP A 283 7.27 1.72 -20.24
C ASP A 283 8.41 1.26 -19.30
N GLU A 284 8.67 1.97 -18.20
CA GLU A 284 9.66 1.52 -17.21
C GLU A 284 9.17 0.25 -16.48
N LEU A 285 7.90 0.17 -16.11
CA LEU A 285 7.33 -1.07 -15.55
C LEU A 285 7.43 -2.25 -16.53
N GLN A 286 7.36 -2.01 -17.85
CA GLN A 286 7.53 -3.06 -18.85
C GLN A 286 8.99 -3.52 -19.01
N ARG A 287 9.94 -2.58 -18.99
CA ARG A 287 11.37 -2.86 -19.26
C ARG A 287 12.16 -3.26 -18.02
N ASP A 288 11.90 -2.59 -16.90
CA ASP A 288 12.72 -2.64 -15.67
C ASP A 288 11.93 -3.17 -14.46
N PHE A 289 10.90 -3.99 -14.71
CA PHE A 289 9.94 -4.48 -13.72
C PHE A 289 10.57 -4.94 -12.39
N ALA A 290 11.64 -5.74 -12.45
CA ALA A 290 12.31 -6.25 -11.27
C ALA A 290 13.03 -5.16 -10.46
N ASP A 291 13.65 -4.19 -11.14
CA ASP A 291 14.30 -3.04 -10.48
C ASP A 291 13.27 -2.15 -9.79
N VAL A 292 12.15 -1.87 -10.46
CA VAL A 292 11.06 -1.05 -9.88
C VAL A 292 10.50 -1.69 -8.61
N ILE A 293 10.32 -3.03 -8.60
CA ILE A 293 9.86 -3.75 -7.41
C ILE A 293 10.92 -3.73 -6.32
N HIS A 294 12.17 -4.05 -6.66
CA HIS A 294 13.29 -4.06 -5.73
C HIS A 294 13.43 -2.70 -5.02
N ARG A 295 13.60 -1.61 -5.77
CA ARG A 295 13.76 -0.27 -5.19
C ARG A 295 12.55 0.18 -4.36
N THR A 296 11.36 -0.33 -4.65
CA THR A 296 10.14 -0.04 -3.88
C THR A 296 10.13 -0.76 -2.54
N LEU A 297 10.63 -2.00 -2.48
CA LEU A 297 10.52 -2.87 -1.31
C LEU A 297 11.74 -2.86 -0.38
N VAL A 298 12.91 -2.41 -0.84
CA VAL A 298 14.11 -2.29 0.01
C VAL A 298 13.81 -1.61 1.36
N PRO A 299 13.11 -0.45 1.43
CA PRO A 299 12.86 0.20 2.71
C PRO A 299 11.96 -0.60 3.66
N LEU A 300 11.15 -1.55 3.16
CA LEU A 300 10.34 -2.44 4.01
C LEU A 300 11.22 -3.52 4.65
N TYR A 301 12.08 -4.14 3.85
CA TYR A 301 12.94 -5.23 4.31
C TYR A 301 14.03 -4.74 5.27
N ASP A 302 14.53 -3.52 5.09
CA ASP A 302 15.46 -2.87 6.02
C ASP A 302 14.92 -2.81 7.47
N LEU A 303 13.59 -2.80 7.65
CA LEU A 303 12.95 -2.76 8.97
C LEU A 303 13.09 -4.06 9.75
N PHE A 304 13.44 -5.17 9.10
CA PHE A 304 13.60 -6.50 9.71
C PHE A 304 15.07 -6.76 10.03
N ASP A 305 15.63 -5.94 10.92
CA ASP A 305 17.04 -5.92 11.31
C ASP A 305 18.02 -5.81 10.11
N GLY A 306 17.67 -5.00 9.12
CA GLY A 306 18.52 -4.74 7.95
C GLY A 306 18.62 -5.93 7.00
N PHE A 307 17.54 -6.71 6.84
CA PHE A 307 17.52 -7.79 5.85
C PHE A 307 17.82 -7.23 4.45
N ASP A 308 18.90 -7.75 3.84
CA ASP A 308 19.35 -7.34 2.52
C ASP A 308 18.49 -8.02 1.43
N ALA A 309 17.43 -7.33 1.02
CA ALA A 309 16.56 -7.78 -0.07
C ALA A 309 17.20 -7.55 -1.44
N THR A 310 18.28 -8.29 -1.73
CA THR A 310 19.08 -8.12 -2.95
C THR A 310 18.27 -8.17 -4.26
N PRO A 311 18.76 -7.57 -5.36
CA PRO A 311 18.14 -7.72 -6.67
C PRO A 311 17.96 -9.19 -7.10
N GLN A 312 18.89 -10.06 -6.70
CA GLN A 312 18.83 -11.50 -6.98
C GLN A 312 17.68 -12.18 -6.24
N PHE A 313 17.45 -11.81 -4.98
CA PHE A 313 16.30 -12.28 -4.20
C PHE A 313 14.99 -11.91 -4.89
N VAL A 314 14.81 -10.62 -5.21
CA VAL A 314 13.59 -10.13 -5.86
C VAL A 314 13.40 -10.79 -7.24
N GLY A 315 14.46 -10.89 -8.05
CA GLY A 315 14.39 -11.55 -9.36
C GLY A 315 13.96 -13.01 -9.26
N SER A 316 14.52 -13.77 -8.32
CA SER A 316 14.17 -15.18 -8.12
C SER A 316 12.73 -15.38 -7.67
N GLU A 317 12.20 -14.50 -6.82
CA GLU A 317 10.78 -14.54 -6.41
C GLU A 317 9.85 -14.16 -7.57
N LEU A 318 10.27 -13.24 -8.45
CA LEU A 318 9.50 -12.83 -9.62
C LEU A 318 9.42 -13.89 -10.72
N ASP A 319 10.48 -14.66 -10.94
CA ASP A 319 10.44 -15.78 -11.89
C ASP A 319 9.40 -16.83 -11.48
N GLU A 320 9.20 -17.01 -10.18
CA GLU A 320 8.27 -18.00 -9.64
C GLU A 320 6.86 -17.48 -9.52
N PHE A 321 6.72 -16.19 -9.21
CA PHE A 321 5.46 -15.50 -9.42
C PHE A 321 4.95 -15.70 -10.86
N ARG A 322 5.80 -15.50 -11.87
CA ARG A 322 5.45 -15.71 -13.29
C ARG A 322 5.05 -17.16 -13.57
N ALA A 323 5.83 -18.13 -13.07
CA ALA A 323 5.52 -19.55 -13.23
C ALA A 323 4.18 -19.94 -12.57
N ALA A 324 3.87 -19.38 -11.39
CA ALA A 324 2.62 -19.61 -10.67
C ALA A 324 1.42 -18.93 -11.34
N ALA A 325 1.60 -17.69 -11.83
CA ALA A 325 0.57 -16.95 -12.55
C ALA A 325 0.18 -17.66 -13.86
N LEU A 326 1.16 -18.16 -14.62
CA LEU A 326 0.93 -18.97 -15.82
C LEU A 326 0.10 -20.23 -15.51
N LYS A 327 0.45 -20.97 -14.44
CA LYS A 327 -0.33 -22.16 -14.02
C LYS A 327 -1.75 -21.81 -13.60
N SER A 328 -1.95 -20.64 -12.99
CA SER A 328 -3.26 -20.16 -12.56
C SER A 328 -4.12 -19.71 -13.76
N GLY A 329 -3.51 -19.14 -14.80
CA GLY A 329 -4.18 -18.77 -16.06
C GLY A 329 -4.61 -19.96 -16.92
N VAL A 330 -3.92 -21.11 -16.82
CA VAL A 330 -4.27 -22.36 -17.54
C VAL A 330 -5.45 -23.09 -16.89
N LYS A 331 -5.76 -22.80 -15.61
CA LYS A 331 -6.94 -23.35 -14.92
C LYS A 331 -8.17 -22.44 -15.10
N ARG A 332 -8.65 -22.29 -16.33
CA ARG A 332 -10.01 -21.80 -16.63
C ARG A 332 -10.57 -22.54 -17.83
#